data_AF-A0A820AB99-F1
#
_entry.id   AF-A0A820AB99-F1
#
_cell.length_a   1.000
_cell.length_b   1.000
_cell.length_c   1.000
_cell.angle_alpha   90.00
_cell.angle_beta   90.00
_cell.angle_gamma   90.00
#
_symmetry.space_group_name_H-M   'P 1'
#
loop_
_entity.id
_entity.type
_entity.pdbx_description
1 polymer ?
#
loop_
_entity_poly.entity_id
_entity_poly.type
_entity_poly.pdbx_seq_one_letter_code
_entity_poly.pdbx_strand_id
1 'polypeptide(L)'
;MMLGFSVFFILLLCHPITVSQVSKLDPDCNYNITQLIQSKGYPCDEHKVITKDGYILGVFRIPHGRNSSLSTGRPVLLQHGLLDAATTWVMNFPDQSLGYILADAGYDVWLGNVRGNYYSRAHVKYNPDHDEEFWDFSWDEMAKDDLPSMIYYILNVTKYTQIGYVGHSQGTLIAFAEFGNLSNDLQKNVSFWAALAPIAQIGHQKTPLRYLDTDSKELEHYWHKLFGRNEFLPASPILQWLGKYACGEFFFDRLICENLLFIIGGPDKKKLE
;
A
#
# COMPACT_ATOMS: atom_id res chain seq x y z
N MET A 1 34.99 -3.15 -2.58
CA MET A 1 34.32 -2.48 -3.71
C MET A 1 33.57 -1.22 -3.25
N MET A 2 34.20 -0.38 -2.41
CA MET A 2 33.58 0.78 -1.73
C MET A 2 34.28 2.11 -2.06
N LEU A 3 35.02 2.18 -3.17
CA LEU A 3 35.74 3.40 -3.59
C LEU A 3 35.16 4.04 -4.86
N GLY A 4 34.09 3.48 -5.44
CA GLY A 4 33.45 4.00 -6.66
C GLY A 4 32.31 5.00 -6.44
N PHE A 5 31.73 5.06 -5.24
CA PHE A 5 30.53 5.87 -4.98
C PHE A 5 30.82 7.32 -4.57
N SER A 6 32.00 7.63 -4.01
CA SER A 6 32.30 8.98 -3.52
C SER A 6 32.78 9.96 -4.60
N VAL A 7 33.26 9.49 -5.75
CA VAL A 7 33.78 10.38 -6.82
C VAL A 7 32.67 10.85 -7.76
N PHE A 8 31.58 10.08 -7.91
CA PHE A 8 30.46 10.44 -8.77
C PHE A 8 29.60 11.59 -8.22
N PHE A 9 29.64 11.81 -6.90
CA PHE A 9 28.89 12.89 -6.25
C PHE A 9 29.51 14.28 -6.45
N ILE A 10 30.83 14.35 -6.72
CA ILE A 10 31.56 15.63 -6.81
C ILE A 10 31.45 16.24 -8.22
N LEU A 11 31.27 15.43 -9.27
CA LEU A 11 31.22 15.91 -10.66
C LEU A 11 29.84 16.48 -11.08
N LEU A 12 28.80 16.35 -10.26
CA LEU A 12 27.45 16.85 -10.55
C LEU A 12 27.18 18.28 -10.06
N LEU A 13 28.13 18.93 -9.38
CA LEU A 13 27.99 20.31 -8.87
C LEU A 13 28.32 21.42 -9.89
N CYS A 14 28.66 21.08 -11.14
CA CYS A 14 29.08 22.04 -12.16
C CYS A 14 28.12 22.21 -13.35
N HIS A 15 26.86 21.83 -13.22
CA HIS A 15 25.83 22.35 -14.13
C HIS A 15 25.00 23.40 -13.40
N PRO A 16 24.95 24.65 -13.91
CA PRO A 16 24.01 25.62 -13.38
C PRO A 16 22.62 25.05 -13.63
N ILE A 17 21.98 24.58 -12.55
CA ILE A 17 20.56 24.27 -12.56
C ILE A 17 19.89 25.62 -12.78
N THR A 18 19.56 25.92 -14.04
CA THR A 18 18.55 26.91 -14.34
C THR A 18 17.27 26.37 -13.72
N VAL A 19 16.89 26.90 -12.55
CA VAL A 19 15.60 26.66 -11.90
C VAL A 19 14.52 27.26 -12.81
N SER A 20 14.23 26.60 -13.92
CA SER A 20 13.14 26.97 -14.80
C SER A 20 11.90 26.21 -14.33
N GLN A 21 11.05 26.93 -13.60
CA GLN A 21 9.71 26.53 -13.17
C GLN A 21 9.65 25.26 -12.32
N VAL A 22 9.81 25.42 -10.99
CA VAL A 22 9.20 24.48 -10.04
C VAL A 22 7.72 24.40 -10.41
N SER A 23 7.30 23.29 -11.00
CA SER A 23 5.90 23.00 -11.26
C SER A 23 5.14 23.20 -9.95
N LYS A 24 3.98 23.85 -10.01
CA LYS A 24 3.16 24.05 -8.81
C LYS A 24 2.83 22.66 -8.27
N LEU A 25 3.42 22.31 -7.13
CA LEU A 25 3.25 21.01 -6.50
C LEU A 25 1.77 20.64 -6.44
N ASP A 26 1.45 19.40 -6.78
CA ASP A 26 0.09 18.89 -6.67
C ASP A 26 -0.39 19.05 -5.21
N PRO A 27 -1.52 19.75 -4.96
CA PRO A 27 -2.06 19.89 -3.63
C PRO A 27 -2.29 18.55 -2.93
N ASP A 28 -2.60 17.49 -3.69
CA ASP A 28 -2.85 16.14 -3.17
C ASP A 28 -1.63 15.56 -2.43
N CYS A 29 -0.41 15.98 -2.78
CA CYS A 29 0.82 15.54 -2.10
C CYS A 29 0.88 15.90 -0.60
N ASN A 30 0.04 16.84 -0.13
CA ASN A 30 0.00 17.24 1.28
C ASN A 30 -1.22 16.72 2.03
N TYR A 31 -2.10 15.97 1.36
CA TYR A 31 -3.31 15.43 1.97
C TYR A 31 -3.04 14.06 2.58
N ASN A 32 -3.59 13.82 3.77
CA ASN A 32 -3.86 12.45 4.20
C ASN A 32 -5.01 11.86 3.37
N ILE A 33 -5.20 10.54 3.41
CA ILE A 33 -6.23 9.88 2.59
C ILE A 33 -7.65 10.42 2.81
N THR A 34 -8.02 10.80 4.03
CA THR A 34 -9.33 11.38 4.34
C THR A 34 -9.50 12.74 3.64
N GLN A 35 -8.51 13.61 3.74
CA GLN A 35 -8.47 14.89 3.04
C GLN A 35 -8.49 14.71 1.52
N LEU A 36 -7.75 13.71 1.01
CA LEU A 36 -7.72 13.38 -0.40
C LEU A 36 -9.12 13.01 -0.91
N ILE A 37 -9.80 12.07 -0.25
CA ILE A 37 -11.16 11.61 -0.59
C ILE A 37 -12.16 12.77 -0.52
N GLN A 38 -12.11 13.55 0.56
CA GLN A 38 -13.01 14.69 0.76
C GLN A 38 -12.76 15.81 -0.26
N SER A 39 -11.51 16.05 -0.65
CA SER A 39 -11.17 17.06 -1.68
C SER A 39 -11.78 16.73 -3.05
N LYS A 40 -12.01 15.45 -3.33
CA LYS A 40 -12.69 14.99 -4.54
C LYS A 40 -14.22 14.96 -4.40
N GLY A 41 -14.77 15.33 -3.24
CA GLY A 41 -16.21 15.48 -2.98
C GLY A 41 -16.89 14.24 -2.41
N TYR A 42 -16.14 13.22 -1.97
CA TYR A 42 -16.71 11.99 -1.40
C TYR A 42 -16.73 12.04 0.15
N PRO A 43 -17.72 11.40 0.79
CA PRO A 43 -17.66 11.14 2.23
C PRO A 43 -16.51 10.18 2.55
N CYS A 44 -15.94 10.30 3.75
CA CYS A 44 -14.92 9.38 4.24
C CYS A 44 -15.11 9.13 5.74
N ASP A 45 -15.32 7.87 6.11
CA ASP A 45 -15.28 7.43 7.50
C ASP A 45 -13.94 6.76 7.80
N GLU A 46 -13.39 7.01 8.97
CA GLU A 46 -12.18 6.35 9.47
C GLU A 46 -12.53 5.30 10.51
N HIS A 47 -11.98 4.10 10.34
CA HIS A 47 -12.20 2.97 11.23
C HIS A 47 -10.86 2.45 11.76
N LYS A 48 -10.88 2.00 13.02
CA LYS A 48 -9.77 1.25 13.63
C LYS A 48 -10.21 -0.19 13.82
N VAL A 49 -9.53 -1.10 13.15
CA VAL A 49 -9.76 -2.54 13.25
C VAL A 49 -8.63 -3.13 14.08
N ILE A 50 -8.97 -3.86 15.15
CA ILE A 50 -7.98 -4.50 16.01
C ILE A 50 -7.88 -5.97 15.62
N THR A 51 -6.68 -6.43 15.28
CA THR A 51 -6.42 -7.83 14.94
C THR A 51 -6.38 -8.70 16.19
N LYS A 52 -6.49 -10.01 16.01
CA LYS A 52 -6.46 -10.97 17.12
C LYS A 52 -5.16 -10.90 17.95
N ASP A 53 -4.05 -10.64 17.28
CA ASP A 53 -2.72 -10.50 17.88
C ASP A 53 -2.39 -9.08 18.36
N GLY A 54 -3.24 -8.09 18.06
CA GLY A 54 -3.23 -6.78 18.71
C GLY A 54 -2.75 -5.60 17.86
N TYR A 55 -2.54 -5.79 16.56
CA TYR A 55 -2.30 -4.68 15.63
C TYR A 55 -3.57 -3.83 15.47
N ILE A 56 -3.38 -2.54 15.28
CA ILE A 56 -4.47 -1.58 15.07
C ILE A 56 -4.37 -1.07 13.63
N LEU A 57 -5.27 -1.58 12.78
CA LEU A 57 -5.32 -1.27 11.36
C LEU A 57 -6.20 -0.05 11.10
N GLY A 58 -5.66 0.94 10.37
CA GLY A 58 -6.45 2.06 9.87
C GLY A 58 -7.20 1.66 8.60
N VAL A 59 -8.53 1.64 8.64
CA VAL A 59 -9.38 1.27 7.50
C VAL A 59 -10.25 2.47 7.13
N PHE A 60 -10.29 2.82 5.85
CA PHE A 60 -11.05 3.98 5.37
C PHE A 60 -12.27 3.51 4.60
N ARG A 61 -13.36 4.27 4.67
CA ARG A 61 -14.62 3.90 4.03
C ARG A 61 -15.18 5.06 3.22
N ILE A 62 -15.59 4.80 1.99
CA ILE A 62 -16.38 5.70 1.15
C ILE A 62 -17.80 5.13 1.09
N PRO A 63 -18.71 5.56 1.98
CA PRO A 63 -20.01 4.92 2.16
C PRO A 63 -20.97 5.08 0.98
N HIS A 64 -20.76 6.08 0.11
CA HIS A 64 -21.53 6.33 -1.11
C HIS A 64 -20.80 7.29 -2.06
N GLY A 65 -21.22 7.32 -3.32
CA GLY A 65 -20.72 8.28 -4.34
C GLY A 65 -21.17 9.72 -4.11
N ARG A 66 -20.62 10.65 -4.90
CA ARG A 66 -20.79 12.12 -4.73
C ARG A 66 -22.23 12.60 -4.88
N ASN A 67 -22.97 11.96 -5.78
CA ASN A 67 -24.35 12.34 -6.13
C ASN A 67 -25.41 11.49 -5.40
N SER A 68 -24.99 10.72 -4.40
CA SER A 68 -25.86 9.91 -3.55
C SER A 68 -25.70 10.36 -2.10
N SER A 69 -26.73 10.15 -1.28
CA SER A 69 -26.66 10.31 0.18
C SER A 69 -27.02 9.01 0.91
N LEU A 70 -27.18 7.90 0.19
CA LEU A 70 -27.63 6.62 0.75
C LEU A 70 -26.44 5.66 0.86
N SER A 71 -26.08 5.30 2.10
CA SER A 71 -25.09 4.27 2.40
C SER A 71 -25.75 2.88 2.51
N THR A 72 -26.26 2.36 1.39
CA THR A 72 -26.90 1.04 1.33
C THR A 72 -26.27 0.12 0.27
N GLY A 73 -25.07 0.48 -0.19
CA GLY A 73 -24.32 -0.31 -1.16
C GLY A 73 -23.82 -1.62 -0.57
N ARG A 74 -23.63 -2.64 -1.41
CA ARG A 74 -22.93 -3.86 -0.98
C ARG A 74 -21.47 -3.51 -0.65
N PRO A 75 -20.91 -4.00 0.47
CA PRO A 75 -19.53 -3.67 0.83
C PRO A 75 -18.51 -4.28 -0.12
N VAL A 76 -17.48 -3.53 -0.50
CA VAL A 76 -16.33 -4.01 -1.27
C VAL A 76 -15.04 -3.57 -0.59
N LEU A 77 -14.21 -4.54 -0.19
CA LEU A 77 -12.89 -4.30 0.37
C LEU A 77 -11.83 -4.25 -0.74
N LEU A 78 -11.10 -3.14 -0.82
CA LEU A 78 -9.97 -2.94 -1.72
C LEU A 78 -8.66 -3.07 -0.92
N GLN A 79 -7.80 -4.02 -1.29
CA GLN A 79 -6.56 -4.34 -0.59
C GLN A 79 -5.34 -4.08 -1.46
N HIS A 80 -4.47 -3.18 -0.97
CA HIS A 80 -3.25 -2.73 -1.65
C HIS A 80 -2.15 -3.80 -1.72
N GLY A 81 -1.06 -3.49 -2.42
CA GLY A 81 0.09 -4.38 -2.64
C GLY A 81 1.24 -4.24 -1.62
N LEU A 82 2.40 -4.76 -2.00
CA LEU A 82 3.65 -4.67 -1.22
C LEU A 82 4.15 -3.22 -1.16
N LEU A 83 4.54 -2.75 0.03
CA LEU A 83 5.05 -1.38 0.29
C LEU A 83 4.10 -0.28 -0.20
N ASP A 84 2.80 -0.53 -0.05
CA ASP A 84 1.72 0.32 -0.54
C ASP A 84 0.75 0.67 0.61
N ALA A 85 -0.27 1.46 0.32
CA ALA A 85 -1.32 1.83 1.24
C ALA A 85 -2.67 1.98 0.53
N ALA A 86 -3.74 2.12 1.31
CA ALA A 86 -5.10 2.35 0.83
C ALA A 86 -5.22 3.50 -0.20
N THR A 87 -4.29 4.47 -0.19
CA THR A 87 -4.24 5.60 -1.11
C THR A 87 -4.16 5.19 -2.58
N THR A 88 -3.59 4.01 -2.91
CA THR A 88 -3.51 3.54 -4.32
C THR A 88 -4.87 3.52 -5.02
N TRP A 89 -5.96 3.35 -4.28
CA TRP A 89 -7.31 3.23 -4.83
C TRP A 89 -8.01 4.57 -5.07
N VAL A 90 -7.40 5.67 -4.64
CA VAL A 90 -8.01 7.02 -4.58
C VAL A 90 -7.05 8.16 -4.95
N MET A 91 -5.86 7.84 -5.46
CA MET A 91 -4.80 8.83 -5.76
C MET A 91 -4.96 9.57 -7.10
N ASN A 92 -5.72 9.03 -8.05
CA ASN A 92 -5.97 9.69 -9.34
C ASN A 92 -7.30 10.46 -9.33
N PHE A 93 -7.75 10.90 -10.51
CA PHE A 93 -9.07 11.51 -10.64
C PHE A 93 -10.22 10.53 -10.32
N PRO A 94 -11.42 11.05 -9.96
CA PRO A 94 -12.60 10.23 -9.65
C PRO A 94 -12.98 9.17 -10.70
N ASP A 95 -12.81 9.47 -11.97
CA ASP A 95 -13.11 8.59 -13.11
C ASP A 95 -11.98 7.62 -13.45
N GLN A 96 -10.85 7.70 -12.73
CA GLN A 96 -9.66 6.87 -12.93
C GLN A 96 -9.28 6.02 -11.71
N SER A 97 -9.86 6.30 -10.54
CA SER A 97 -9.54 5.58 -9.32
C SER A 97 -10.67 4.63 -8.93
N LEU A 98 -10.34 3.35 -8.77
CA LEU A 98 -11.33 2.29 -8.54
C LEU A 98 -12.21 2.56 -7.31
N GLY A 99 -11.68 3.14 -6.24
CA GLY A 99 -12.45 3.46 -5.05
C GLY A 99 -13.60 4.44 -5.35
N TYR A 100 -13.33 5.48 -6.14
CA TYR A 100 -14.33 6.47 -6.54
C TYR A 100 -15.32 5.90 -7.55
N ILE A 101 -14.85 5.14 -8.53
CA ILE A 101 -15.68 4.50 -9.57
C ILE A 101 -16.71 3.56 -8.91
N LEU A 102 -16.29 2.75 -7.93
CA LEU A 102 -17.18 1.84 -7.21
C LEU A 102 -18.19 2.61 -6.34
N ALA A 103 -17.77 3.67 -5.66
CA ALA A 103 -18.66 4.48 -4.85
C ALA A 103 -19.74 5.16 -5.72
N ASP A 104 -19.37 5.74 -6.87
CA ASP A 104 -20.33 6.32 -7.83
C ASP A 104 -21.23 5.25 -8.49
N ALA A 105 -20.76 4.00 -8.59
CA ALA A 105 -21.57 2.86 -9.01
C ALA A 105 -22.50 2.30 -7.92
N GLY A 106 -22.50 2.88 -6.70
CA GLY A 106 -23.42 2.54 -5.62
C GLY A 106 -22.94 1.45 -4.66
N TYR A 107 -21.64 1.14 -4.64
CA TYR A 107 -21.05 0.24 -3.64
C TYR A 107 -20.66 0.99 -2.37
N ASP A 108 -20.62 0.26 -1.24
CA ASP A 108 -20.03 0.73 0.01
C ASP A 108 -18.54 0.34 0.02
N VAL A 109 -17.65 1.29 -0.23
CA VAL A 109 -16.24 0.98 -0.51
C VAL A 109 -15.41 1.05 0.76
N TRP A 110 -14.66 0.00 1.05
CA TRP A 110 -13.75 -0.11 2.18
C TRP A 110 -12.31 -0.25 1.66
N LEU A 111 -11.40 0.54 2.19
CA LEU A 111 -9.99 0.60 1.79
C LEU A 111 -9.14 0.05 2.94
N GLY A 112 -8.64 -1.17 2.76
CA GLY A 112 -7.87 -1.89 3.77
C GLY A 112 -6.41 -1.43 3.82
N ASN A 113 -5.83 -1.41 5.02
CA ASN A 113 -4.40 -1.29 5.24
C ASN A 113 -3.93 -2.47 6.09
N VAL A 114 -2.77 -3.03 5.74
CA VAL A 114 -2.13 -4.09 6.53
C VAL A 114 -1.19 -3.52 7.58
N ARG A 115 -0.92 -4.30 8.63
CA ARG A 115 0.04 -3.99 9.70
C ARG A 115 1.37 -3.45 9.16
N GLY A 116 1.89 -2.45 9.86
CA GLY A 116 3.21 -1.85 9.59
C GLY A 116 3.24 -0.74 8.53
N ASN A 117 2.21 -0.60 7.69
CA ASN A 117 2.16 0.55 6.77
C ASN A 117 1.80 1.85 7.51
N TYR A 118 1.88 2.99 6.81
CA TYR A 118 1.68 4.34 7.39
C TYR A 118 0.38 4.49 8.20
N TYR A 119 -0.71 3.84 7.79
CA TYR A 119 -2.03 3.94 8.44
C TYR A 119 -2.26 2.86 9.50
N SER A 120 -1.38 1.87 9.60
CA SER A 120 -1.53 0.69 10.46
C SER A 120 -0.25 0.41 11.28
N ARG A 121 0.46 1.48 11.67
CA ARG A 121 1.70 1.43 12.46
C ARG A 121 1.41 1.60 13.96
N ALA A 122 0.56 0.75 14.51
CA ALA A 122 0.18 0.78 15.92
C ALA A 122 -0.21 -0.62 16.46
N HIS A 123 0.07 -0.86 17.74
CA HIS A 123 -0.24 -2.11 18.43
C HIS A 123 -0.74 -1.83 19.85
N VAL A 124 -1.55 -2.72 20.42
CA VAL A 124 -2.06 -2.60 21.81
C VAL A 124 -0.99 -2.82 22.88
N LYS A 125 0.20 -3.31 22.50
CA LYS A 125 1.26 -3.75 23.41
C LYS A 125 2.64 -3.20 23.02
N TYR A 126 3.00 -3.28 21.75
CA TYR A 126 4.34 -2.97 21.27
C TYR A 126 4.41 -1.56 20.67
N ASN A 127 5.51 -0.86 20.90
CA ASN A 127 5.81 0.42 20.30
C ASN A 127 6.62 0.22 19.01
N PRO A 128 6.12 0.67 17.84
CA PRO A 128 6.80 0.46 16.55
C PRO A 128 8.17 1.14 16.44
N ASP A 129 8.48 2.12 17.29
CA ASP A 129 9.76 2.83 17.30
C ASP A 129 10.81 2.22 18.23
N HIS A 130 10.41 1.29 19.10
CA HIS A 130 11.26 0.79 20.19
C HIS A 130 11.28 -0.74 20.34
N ASP A 131 10.23 -1.43 19.93
CA ASP A 131 10.08 -2.87 20.13
C ASP A 131 10.22 -3.60 18.79
N GLU A 132 11.24 -4.45 18.66
CA GLU A 132 11.46 -5.26 17.44
C GLU A 132 10.29 -6.23 17.20
N GLU A 133 9.61 -6.66 18.26
CA GLU A 133 8.43 -7.54 18.22
C GLU A 133 7.25 -6.93 17.45
N PHE A 134 7.21 -5.60 17.28
CA PHE A 134 6.22 -4.97 16.41
C PHE A 134 6.45 -5.30 14.92
N TRP A 135 7.68 -5.61 14.52
CA TRP A 135 8.06 -5.86 13.13
C TRP A 135 8.25 -7.34 12.81
N ASP A 136 8.04 -8.23 13.80
CA ASP A 136 8.11 -9.68 13.64
C ASP A 136 6.82 -10.24 13.04
N PHE A 137 6.56 -9.89 11.78
CA PHE A 137 5.44 -10.39 10.99
C PHE A 137 5.83 -10.50 9.51
N SER A 138 5.04 -11.25 8.76
CA SER A 138 5.12 -11.30 7.30
C SER A 138 3.73 -11.19 6.67
N TRP A 139 3.62 -11.50 5.38
CA TRP A 139 2.33 -11.62 4.71
C TRP A 139 1.48 -12.77 5.28
N ASP A 140 2.09 -13.74 5.98
CA ASP A 140 1.38 -14.83 6.65
C ASP A 140 0.42 -14.29 7.71
N GLU A 141 0.88 -13.42 8.61
CA GLU A 141 0.02 -12.80 9.63
C GLU A 141 -0.99 -11.83 9.00
N MET A 142 -0.65 -11.17 7.89
CA MET A 142 -1.63 -10.34 7.16
C MET A 142 -2.79 -11.19 6.62
N ALA A 143 -2.51 -12.39 6.10
CA ALA A 143 -3.52 -13.33 5.63
C ALA A 143 -4.34 -13.89 6.79
N LYS A 144 -3.67 -14.34 7.84
CA LYS A 144 -4.27 -15.05 8.97
C LYS A 144 -5.02 -14.16 9.95
N ASP A 145 -4.58 -12.93 10.15
CA ASP A 145 -5.09 -12.05 11.22
C ASP A 145 -5.64 -10.72 10.68
N ASP A 146 -4.96 -10.04 9.74
CA ASP A 146 -5.45 -8.73 9.25
C ASP A 146 -6.71 -8.86 8.40
N LEU A 147 -6.65 -9.70 7.35
CA LEU A 147 -7.76 -9.87 6.41
C LEU A 147 -9.04 -10.36 7.10
N PRO A 148 -9.04 -11.40 7.96
CA PRO A 148 -10.24 -11.81 8.68
C PRO A 148 -10.78 -10.72 9.59
N SER A 149 -9.89 -9.99 10.29
CA SER A 149 -10.29 -8.91 11.19
C SER A 149 -11.00 -7.78 10.43
N MET A 150 -10.47 -7.39 9.27
CA MET A 150 -11.12 -6.39 8.40
C MET A 150 -12.48 -6.89 7.89
N ILE A 151 -12.55 -8.10 7.34
CA ILE A 151 -13.80 -8.65 6.80
C ILE A 151 -14.87 -8.74 7.89
N TYR A 152 -14.57 -9.35 9.04
CA TYR A 152 -15.56 -9.48 10.11
C TYR A 152 -15.98 -8.13 10.69
N TYR A 153 -15.05 -7.17 10.78
CA TYR A 153 -15.39 -5.81 11.18
C TYR A 153 -16.39 -5.18 10.20
N ILE A 154 -16.13 -5.26 8.89
CA ILE A 154 -17.00 -4.72 7.84
C ILE A 154 -18.39 -5.37 7.90
N LEU A 155 -18.46 -6.70 7.98
CA LEU A 155 -19.74 -7.42 8.11
C LEU A 155 -20.51 -6.97 9.36
N ASN A 156 -19.82 -6.78 10.48
CA ASN A 156 -20.46 -6.31 11.71
C ASN A 156 -20.96 -4.86 11.59
N VAL A 157 -20.21 -3.96 10.95
CA VAL A 157 -20.65 -2.55 10.77
C VAL A 157 -21.83 -2.47 9.81
N THR A 158 -21.71 -3.15 8.66
CA THR A 158 -22.65 -3.01 7.54
C THR A 158 -23.86 -3.93 7.64
N LYS A 159 -23.79 -4.96 8.49
CA LYS A 159 -24.80 -6.03 8.66
C LYS A 159 -25.04 -6.90 7.43
N TYR A 160 -24.20 -6.79 6.40
CA TYR A 160 -24.16 -7.75 5.31
C TYR A 160 -23.56 -9.06 5.78
N THR A 161 -23.92 -10.16 5.11
CA THR A 161 -23.35 -11.49 5.36
C THR A 161 -22.17 -11.80 4.45
N GLN A 162 -22.02 -11.06 3.35
CA GLN A 162 -20.94 -11.20 2.39
C GLN A 162 -20.46 -9.83 1.88
N ILE A 163 -19.18 -9.74 1.52
CA ILE A 163 -18.58 -8.59 0.87
C ILE A 163 -18.01 -8.96 -0.51
N GLY A 164 -17.66 -7.97 -1.33
CA GLY A 164 -16.71 -8.14 -2.43
C GLY A 164 -15.28 -7.93 -1.94
N TYR A 165 -14.31 -8.58 -2.57
CA TYR A 165 -12.89 -8.35 -2.32
C TYR A 165 -12.15 -8.06 -3.63
N VAL A 166 -11.31 -7.03 -3.65
CA VAL A 166 -10.40 -6.73 -4.76
C VAL A 166 -9.00 -6.57 -4.19
N GLY A 167 -8.08 -7.41 -4.64
CA GLY A 167 -6.68 -7.35 -4.24
C GLY A 167 -5.79 -6.93 -5.39
N HIS A 168 -4.75 -6.16 -5.11
CA HIS A 168 -3.65 -5.89 -6.04
C HIS A 168 -2.34 -6.51 -5.51
N SER A 169 -1.58 -7.20 -6.37
CA SER A 169 -0.25 -7.70 -6.03
C SER A 169 -0.25 -8.54 -4.74
N GLN A 170 0.46 -8.15 -3.69
CA GLN A 170 0.43 -8.82 -2.37
C GLN A 170 -0.98 -8.91 -1.77
N GLY A 171 -1.88 -7.95 -2.02
CA GLY A 171 -3.28 -8.04 -1.62
C GLY A 171 -4.00 -9.27 -2.21
N THR A 172 -3.55 -9.78 -3.36
CA THR A 172 -4.04 -11.06 -3.90
C THR A 172 -3.42 -12.27 -3.20
N LEU A 173 -2.14 -12.19 -2.81
CA LEU A 173 -1.42 -13.26 -2.09
C LEU A 173 -2.07 -13.53 -0.74
N ILE A 174 -2.37 -12.47 -0.01
CA ILE A 174 -3.10 -12.50 1.27
C ILE A 174 -4.43 -13.24 1.11
N ALA A 175 -5.19 -12.92 0.05
CA ALA A 175 -6.45 -13.59 -0.25
C ALA A 175 -6.26 -15.05 -0.69
N PHE A 176 -5.27 -15.37 -1.51
CA PHE A 176 -4.96 -16.76 -1.88
C PHE A 176 -4.66 -17.61 -0.65
N ALA A 177 -3.81 -17.10 0.26
CA ALA A 177 -3.40 -17.79 1.47
C ALA A 177 -4.59 -18.03 2.41
N GLU A 178 -5.41 -17.00 2.66
CA GLU A 178 -6.51 -17.13 3.62
C GLU A 178 -7.74 -17.83 3.04
N PHE A 179 -8.16 -17.52 1.82
CA PHE A 179 -9.33 -18.19 1.21
C PHE A 179 -9.04 -19.64 0.82
N GLY A 180 -7.77 -19.99 0.63
CA GLY A 180 -7.31 -21.37 0.43
C GLY A 180 -7.20 -22.17 1.72
N ASN A 181 -7.27 -21.53 2.88
CA ASN A 181 -7.13 -22.19 4.18
C ASN A 181 -8.42 -22.96 4.55
N LEU A 182 -8.39 -24.29 4.40
CA LEU A 182 -9.53 -25.17 4.69
C LEU A 182 -9.92 -25.25 6.18
N SER A 183 -9.11 -24.68 7.08
CA SER A 183 -9.45 -24.60 8.52
C SER A 183 -10.30 -23.38 8.88
N ASN A 184 -10.50 -22.46 7.93
CA ASN A 184 -11.38 -21.30 8.07
C ASN A 184 -12.47 -21.30 6.99
N ASP A 185 -13.57 -20.63 7.29
CA ASP A 185 -14.74 -20.47 6.43
C ASP A 185 -14.92 -19.01 5.96
N LEU A 186 -13.91 -18.15 6.14
CA LEU A 186 -13.95 -16.73 5.77
C LEU A 186 -14.35 -16.49 4.30
N GLN A 187 -13.92 -17.36 3.39
CA GLN A 187 -14.28 -17.35 1.98
C GLN A 187 -15.81 -17.41 1.75
N LYS A 188 -16.58 -17.99 2.69
CA LYS A 188 -18.06 -18.00 2.62
C LYS A 188 -18.65 -16.59 2.80
N ASN A 189 -17.91 -15.68 3.42
CA ASN A 189 -18.27 -14.27 3.57
C ASN A 189 -17.79 -13.40 2.40
N VAL A 190 -17.26 -13.99 1.33
CA VAL A 190 -16.82 -13.27 0.13
C VAL A 190 -17.69 -13.69 -1.06
N SER A 191 -18.47 -12.75 -1.58
CA SER A 191 -19.40 -12.97 -2.69
C SER A 191 -18.70 -13.00 -4.06
N PHE A 192 -17.65 -12.19 -4.22
CA PHE A 192 -16.76 -12.21 -5.38
C PHE A 192 -15.36 -11.76 -4.97
N TRP A 193 -14.38 -12.25 -5.71
CA TRP A 193 -12.99 -11.81 -5.59
C TRP A 193 -12.44 -11.46 -6.97
N ALA A 194 -11.88 -10.24 -7.10
CA ALA A 194 -11.06 -9.85 -8.24
C ALA A 194 -9.58 -9.76 -7.84
N ALA A 195 -8.70 -10.41 -8.61
CA ALA A 195 -7.26 -10.41 -8.39
C ALA A 195 -6.55 -9.62 -9.50
N LEU A 196 -5.98 -8.46 -9.16
CA LEU A 196 -5.24 -7.59 -10.07
C LEU A 196 -3.74 -7.82 -9.89
N ALA A 197 -3.03 -8.16 -10.97
CA ALA A 197 -1.62 -8.61 -10.92
C ALA A 197 -1.39 -9.71 -9.86
N PRO A 198 -2.03 -10.89 -10.02
CA PRO A 198 -2.06 -11.91 -8.97
C PRO A 198 -0.67 -12.47 -8.65
N ILE A 199 -0.38 -12.57 -7.35
CA ILE A 199 0.85 -13.16 -6.82
C ILE A 199 0.49 -14.40 -6.01
N ALA A 200 0.99 -15.55 -6.46
CA ALA A 200 0.92 -16.81 -5.73
C ALA A 200 2.31 -17.47 -5.62
N GLN A 201 3.14 -17.31 -6.66
CA GLN A 201 4.53 -17.76 -6.70
C GLN A 201 5.36 -16.72 -7.45
N ILE A 202 6.63 -16.57 -7.04
CA ILE A 202 7.56 -15.56 -7.60
C ILE A 202 8.77 -16.16 -8.34
N GLY A 203 8.85 -17.49 -8.49
CA GLY A 203 10.03 -18.18 -9.05
C GLY A 203 10.40 -17.85 -10.50
N HIS A 204 9.52 -17.19 -11.26
CA HIS A 204 9.79 -16.73 -12.63
C HIS A 204 9.77 -15.20 -12.78
N GLN A 205 9.84 -14.46 -11.67
CA GLN A 205 9.84 -13.00 -11.72
C GLN A 205 11.08 -12.49 -12.46
N LYS A 206 10.88 -11.48 -13.31
CA LYS A 206 11.95 -10.82 -14.08
C LYS A 206 12.50 -9.58 -13.40
N THR A 207 11.83 -9.13 -12.35
CA THR A 207 12.19 -7.93 -11.59
C THR A 207 13.49 -8.15 -10.81
N PRO A 208 14.21 -7.07 -10.46
CA PRO A 208 15.38 -7.16 -9.59
C PRO A 208 15.10 -7.81 -8.23
N LEU A 209 13.84 -7.86 -7.77
CA LEU A 209 13.44 -8.55 -6.54
C LEU A 209 13.88 -10.02 -6.49
N ARG A 210 14.05 -10.70 -7.64
CA ARG A 210 14.56 -12.08 -7.68
C ARG A 210 15.94 -12.26 -7.04
N TYR A 211 16.73 -11.19 -6.93
CA TYR A 211 18.05 -11.25 -6.28
C TYR A 211 17.96 -11.14 -4.76
N LEU A 212 16.80 -10.75 -4.23
CA LEU A 212 16.49 -10.81 -2.80
C LEU A 212 15.93 -12.18 -2.40
N ASP A 213 15.36 -12.90 -3.36
CA ASP A 213 14.74 -14.23 -3.21
C ASP A 213 15.80 -15.35 -3.21
N THR A 214 16.39 -15.65 -2.05
CA THR A 214 17.26 -16.82 -1.88
C THR A 214 17.14 -17.44 -0.50
N ASP A 215 17.02 -18.77 -0.47
CA ASP A 215 16.86 -19.62 0.72
C ASP A 215 18.19 -19.87 1.47
N SER A 216 18.98 -18.81 1.72
CA SER A 216 20.24 -18.94 2.45
C SER A 216 20.24 -18.08 3.73
N LYS A 217 20.44 -18.75 4.86
CA LYS A 217 20.57 -18.12 6.18
C LYS A 217 21.67 -17.05 6.23
N GLU A 218 22.71 -17.19 5.40
CA GLU A 218 23.78 -16.19 5.29
C GLU A 218 23.29 -14.87 4.69
N LEU A 219 22.41 -14.92 3.68
CA LEU A 219 21.85 -13.72 3.09
C LEU A 219 20.80 -13.08 4.00
N GLU A 220 20.02 -13.87 4.73
CA GLU A 220 19.09 -13.36 5.75
C GLU A 220 19.83 -12.52 6.80
N HIS A 221 20.96 -13.04 7.32
CA HIS A 221 21.83 -12.29 8.23
C HIS A 221 22.39 -11.01 7.60
N TYR A 222 22.72 -11.06 6.30
CA TYR A 222 23.16 -9.86 5.57
C TYR A 222 22.04 -8.82 5.44
N TRP A 223 20.81 -9.25 5.16
CA TRP A 223 19.65 -8.36 5.07
C TRP A 223 19.33 -7.71 6.42
N HIS A 224 19.35 -8.49 7.50
CA HIS A 224 19.20 -7.95 8.86
C HIS A 224 20.28 -6.94 9.22
N LYS A 225 21.51 -7.12 8.73
CA LYS A 225 22.59 -6.12 8.91
C LYS A 225 22.40 -4.88 8.05
N LEU A 226 21.89 -5.03 6.83
CA LEU A 226 21.76 -3.93 5.88
C LEU A 226 20.53 -3.05 6.17
N PHE A 227 19.39 -3.67 6.45
CA PHE A 227 18.10 -3.00 6.62
C PHE A 227 17.63 -2.93 8.07
N GLY A 228 18.25 -3.70 8.97
CA GLY A 228 17.77 -3.87 10.33
C GLY A 228 16.70 -4.95 10.42
N ARG A 229 16.15 -5.12 11.63
CA ARG A 229 15.05 -6.05 11.95
C ARG A 229 13.69 -5.38 12.10
N ASN A 230 13.66 -4.06 11.93
CA ASN A 230 12.48 -3.22 12.10
C ASN A 230 11.93 -2.81 10.73
N GLU A 231 11.32 -1.63 10.64
CA GLU A 231 10.73 -1.08 9.42
C GLU A 231 11.69 -1.11 8.22
N PHE A 232 11.23 -1.70 7.11
CA PHE A 232 11.98 -1.71 5.85
C PHE A 232 11.87 -0.35 5.15
N LEU A 233 12.99 0.39 5.10
CA LEU A 233 13.10 1.71 4.46
C LEU A 233 12.03 2.72 4.92
N PRO A 234 12.01 3.10 6.21
CA PRO A 234 11.04 4.04 6.75
C PRO A 234 11.07 5.37 5.99
N ALA A 235 9.90 6.01 5.83
CA ALA A 235 9.74 7.28 5.13
C ALA A 235 10.42 8.44 5.90
N SER A 236 11.74 8.54 5.77
CA SER A 236 12.53 9.59 6.40
C SER A 236 12.17 10.98 5.83
N PRO A 237 12.40 12.08 6.58
CA PRO A 237 12.19 13.44 6.06
C PRO A 237 12.92 13.71 4.74
N ILE A 238 14.07 13.05 4.53
CA ILE A 238 14.85 13.13 3.30
C ILE A 238 14.12 12.43 2.15
N LEU A 239 13.61 11.22 2.38
CA LEU A 239 12.82 10.49 1.38
C LEU A 239 11.51 11.21 1.04
N GLN A 240 10.84 11.81 2.02
CA GLN A 240 9.66 12.64 1.80
C GLN A 240 9.98 13.90 0.99
N TRP A 241 11.11 14.57 1.29
CA TRP A 241 11.57 15.72 0.53
C TRP A 241 11.92 15.35 -0.92
N LEU A 242 12.63 14.24 -1.12
CA LEU A 242 12.93 13.71 -2.45
C LEU A 242 11.64 13.37 -3.21
N GLY A 243 10.68 12.72 -2.55
CA GLY A 243 9.37 12.45 -3.14
C GLY A 243 8.64 13.72 -3.59
N LYS A 244 8.65 14.76 -2.76
CA LYS A 244 7.90 16.00 -2.99
C LYS A 244 8.53 16.95 -4.00
N TYR A 245 9.86 16.98 -4.09
CA TYR A 245 10.56 18.00 -4.88
C TYR A 245 11.46 17.42 -5.98
N ALA A 246 11.74 16.12 -5.94
CA ALA A 246 12.55 15.45 -6.97
C ALA A 246 11.68 14.60 -7.91
N CYS A 247 10.63 13.93 -7.43
CA CYS A 247 9.65 13.30 -8.31
C CYS A 247 8.78 14.39 -8.98
N GLY A 248 8.74 14.41 -10.31
CA GLY A 248 8.18 15.52 -11.11
C GLY A 248 9.22 16.36 -11.87
N GLU A 249 10.51 16.27 -11.51
CA GLU A 249 11.62 16.78 -12.32
C GLU A 249 12.17 15.63 -13.19
N PHE A 250 12.16 15.80 -14.53
CA PHE A 250 12.40 14.73 -15.52
C PHE A 250 13.61 13.82 -15.24
N PHE A 251 14.69 14.37 -14.68
CA PHE A 251 15.88 13.60 -14.35
C PHE A 251 15.71 12.74 -13.09
N PHE A 252 15.14 13.28 -12.02
CA PHE A 252 14.99 12.58 -10.75
C PHE A 252 13.79 11.63 -10.75
N ASP A 253 12.74 11.97 -11.49
CA ASP A 253 11.59 11.10 -11.70
C ASP A 253 12.01 9.77 -12.34
N ARG A 254 12.82 9.85 -13.41
CA ARG A 254 13.40 8.68 -14.09
C ARG A 254 14.46 7.93 -13.31
N LEU A 255 15.21 8.61 -12.43
CA LEU A 255 16.36 8.01 -11.74
C LEU A 255 15.97 7.36 -10.41
N ILE A 256 14.98 7.90 -9.69
CA ILE A 256 14.66 7.50 -8.31
C ILE A 256 13.22 7.01 -8.21
N CYS A 257 12.26 7.80 -8.68
CA CYS A 257 10.83 7.60 -8.39
C CYS A 257 10.22 6.48 -9.24
N GLU A 258 10.43 6.55 -10.56
CA GLU A 258 10.11 5.47 -11.50
C GLU A 258 10.87 4.20 -11.16
N ASN A 259 12.16 4.28 -10.79
CA ASN A 259 12.98 3.09 -10.58
C ASN A 259 12.60 2.28 -9.33
N LEU A 260 12.15 2.91 -8.23
CA LEU A 260 11.68 2.16 -7.06
C LEU A 260 10.41 1.36 -7.38
N LEU A 261 9.45 1.99 -8.07
CA LEU A 261 8.24 1.34 -8.55
C LEU A 261 8.55 0.28 -9.62
N PHE A 262 9.52 0.53 -10.50
CA PHE A 262 9.95 -0.43 -11.54
C PHE A 262 10.73 -1.62 -10.98
N ILE A 263 11.40 -1.46 -9.83
CA ILE A 263 12.03 -2.59 -9.12
C ILE A 263 10.96 -3.58 -8.66
N ILE A 264 9.79 -3.10 -8.24
CA ILE A 264 8.71 -3.95 -7.69
C ILE A 264 7.73 -4.39 -8.79
N GLY A 265 7.16 -3.44 -9.54
CA GLY A 265 6.11 -3.67 -10.53
C GLY A 265 6.60 -3.85 -11.97
N GLY A 266 7.87 -3.55 -12.26
CA GLY A 266 8.43 -3.53 -13.61
C GLY A 266 8.13 -2.22 -14.38
N PRO A 267 8.88 -1.94 -15.46
CA PRO A 267 8.73 -0.70 -16.22
C PRO A 267 7.52 -0.73 -17.17
N ASP A 268 6.65 0.28 -17.11
CA ASP A 268 5.71 0.63 -18.18
C ASP A 268 5.64 2.15 -18.38
N LYS A 269 6.44 2.66 -19.32
CA LYS A 269 6.55 4.09 -19.61
C LYS A 269 5.41 4.66 -20.48
N LYS A 270 4.48 3.82 -20.96
CA LYS A 270 3.45 4.25 -21.94
C LYS A 270 2.07 4.51 -21.32
N LYS A 271 1.88 4.21 -20.03
CA LYS A 271 0.57 4.25 -19.36
C LYS A 271 0.57 5.02 -18.02
N LEU A 272 1.62 5.81 -17.78
CA LEU A 272 1.80 6.60 -16.56
C LEU A 272 1.47 8.10 -16.76
N GLU A 273 0.83 8.46 -17.88
CA GLU A 273 0.40 9.83 -18.21
C GLU A 273 -1.08 10.07 -17.90
#